data_AF-A0A2U9IRR2-F1
#
_entry.id   AF-A0A2U9IRR2-F1
#
_cell.length_a   1.000
_cell.length_b   1.000
_cell.length_c   1.000
_cell.angle_alpha   90.00
_cell.angle_beta   90.00
_cell.angle_gamma   90.00
#
_symmetry.space_group_name_H-M   'P 1'
#
loop_
_entity.id
_entity.type
_entity.pdbx_description
1 polymer ?
#
loop_
_entity_poly.entity_id
_entity_poly.type
_entity_poly.pdbx_seq_one_letter_code
_entity_poly.pdbx_strand_id
1 'polypeptide(L)'
;MNVKDIKAVLKEQREEAIELISDKRVIPRDMPNLLNFLSILNILVILGVRRSGKSTLWVLLLKGEEFAYVNFDDERLRKLTIEDLSGVEEGIYTIYGNPILPEILRGNITFSGTLSGYGCYIVL
;
A
#
# COMPACT_ATOMS: atom_id res chain seq x y z
N MET A 1 -16.10 0.56 12.26
CA MET A 1 -14.89 0.90 13.07
C MET A 1 -14.87 2.42 13.29
N ASN A 2 -14.23 2.97 14.32
CA ASN A 2 -14.12 4.43 14.44
C ASN A 2 -13.05 4.95 13.46
N VAL A 3 -13.31 6.06 12.77
CA VAL A 3 -12.35 6.73 11.87
C VAL A 3 -11.03 7.03 12.59
N LYS A 4 -11.06 7.37 13.88
CA LYS A 4 -9.83 7.58 14.68
C LYS A 4 -8.96 6.32 14.76
N ASP A 5 -9.58 5.16 14.93
CA ASP A 5 -8.87 3.89 15.03
C ASP A 5 -8.26 3.51 13.68
N ILE A 6 -9.01 3.73 12.58
CA ILE A 6 -8.53 3.51 11.21
C ILE A 6 -7.28 4.38 10.96
N LYS A 7 -7.35 5.66 11.29
CA LYS A 7 -6.22 6.59 11.13
C LYS A 7 -5.00 6.18 11.96
N ALA A 8 -5.20 5.68 13.17
CA ALA A 8 -4.10 5.17 13.99
C ALA A 8 -3.38 4.00 13.30
N VAL A 9 -4.15 3.01 12.81
CA VAL A 9 -3.59 1.86 12.09
C VAL A 9 -2.85 2.29 10.83
N LEU A 10 -3.46 3.15 10.01
CA LEU A 10 -2.83 3.64 8.78
C LEU A 10 -1.53 4.42 9.04
N LYS A 11 -1.47 5.17 10.15
CA LYS A 11 -0.27 5.91 10.53
C LYS A 11 0.86 4.97 10.93
N GLU A 12 0.56 3.95 11.72
CA GLU A 12 1.54 2.91 12.10
C GLU A 12 2.05 2.16 10.86
N GLN A 13 1.15 1.76 9.95
CA GLN A 13 1.54 1.10 8.71
C GLN A 13 2.46 1.97 7.82
N ARG A 14 2.23 3.29 7.79
CA ARG A 14 3.12 4.23 7.11
C ARG A 14 4.51 4.26 7.75
N GLU A 15 4.56 4.31 9.07
CA GLU A 15 5.83 4.33 9.82
C GLU A 15 6.61 3.03 9.56
N GLU A 16 5.96 1.87 9.61
CA GLU A 16 6.56 0.57 9.27
C GLU A 16 7.12 0.53 7.84
N ALA A 17 6.38 1.09 6.86
CA ALA A 17 6.84 1.16 5.47
C ALA A 17 8.08 2.04 5.33
N ILE A 18 8.11 3.20 6.00
CA ILE A 18 9.27 4.12 6.00
C ILE A 18 10.47 3.45 6.66
N GLU A 19 10.27 2.77 7.78
CA GLU A 19 11.33 2.02 8.47
C GLU A 19 11.94 0.97 7.53
N LEU A 20 11.11 0.20 6.83
CA LEU A 20 11.56 -0.81 5.87
C LEU A 20 12.37 -0.19 4.72
N ILE A 21 11.98 0.97 4.21
CA ILE A 21 12.72 1.70 3.15
C ILE A 21 14.11 2.15 3.64
N SER A 22 14.19 2.53 4.91
CA SER A 22 15.39 3.07 5.54
C SER A 22 16.35 1.99 6.09
N ASP A 23 15.85 0.76 6.27
CA ASP A 23 16.60 -0.33 6.86
C ASP A 23 17.71 -0.82 5.92
N LYS A 24 18.97 -0.64 6.34
CA LYS A 24 20.18 -1.04 5.61
C LYS A 24 20.30 -2.56 5.43
N ARG A 25 19.54 -3.36 6.18
CA ARG A 25 19.50 -4.83 6.06
C ARG A 25 18.65 -5.28 4.87
N VAL A 26 17.82 -4.39 4.31
CA VAL A 26 17.00 -4.72 3.15
C VAL A 26 17.87 -4.77 1.90
N ILE A 27 17.89 -5.94 1.27
CA ILE A 27 18.69 -6.20 0.08
C ILE A 27 17.97 -5.62 -1.14
N PRO A 28 18.59 -4.72 -1.92
CA PRO A 28 18.05 -4.25 -3.18
C PRO A 28 17.79 -5.41 -4.13
N ARG A 29 16.66 -5.38 -4.82
CA ARG A 29 16.32 -6.37 -5.85
C ARG A 29 16.73 -5.80 -7.20
N ASP A 30 17.46 -6.58 -7.98
CA ASP A 30 17.63 -6.30 -9.39
C ASP A 30 16.27 -6.53 -10.08
N MET A 31 15.67 -5.46 -10.59
CA MET A 31 14.33 -5.50 -11.15
C MET A 31 14.23 -4.58 -12.35
N PRO A 32 13.52 -4.99 -13.42
CA PRO A 32 13.15 -4.06 -14.49
C PRO A 32 12.37 -2.88 -13.90
N ASN A 33 12.39 -1.74 -14.58
CA ASN A 33 11.61 -0.57 -14.17
C ASN A 33 10.11 -0.87 -14.30
N LEU A 34 9.53 -1.47 -13.26
CA LEU A 34 8.12 -1.82 -13.18
C LEU A 34 7.22 -0.60 -13.02
N LEU A 35 7.77 0.52 -12.53
CA LEU A 35 7.04 1.78 -12.40
C LEU A 35 6.60 2.31 -13.77
N ASN A 36 7.28 1.94 -14.85
CA ASN A 36 6.82 2.27 -16.21
C ASN A 36 5.42 1.73 -16.51
N PHE A 37 4.99 0.60 -15.90
CA PHE A 37 3.63 0.11 -16.05
C PHE A 37 2.59 0.96 -15.33
N LEU A 38 3.00 1.72 -14.31
CA LEU A 38 2.18 2.65 -13.54
C LEU A 38 2.11 4.06 -14.16
N SER A 39 2.80 4.29 -15.30
CA SER A 39 2.81 5.59 -16.00
C SER A 39 1.46 5.98 -16.64
N ILE A 40 0.56 5.01 -16.80
CA ILE A 40 -0.83 5.16 -17.26
C ILE A 40 -1.70 4.56 -16.15
N LEU A 41 -2.96 5.00 -15.96
CA LEU A 41 -3.89 4.43 -14.96
C LEU A 41 -4.06 2.92 -15.20
N ASN A 42 -3.19 2.15 -14.57
CA ASN A 42 -3.07 0.72 -14.72
C ASN A 42 -2.93 0.14 -13.31
N ILE A 43 -3.64 -0.95 -13.09
CA ILE A 43 -3.49 -1.75 -11.87
C ILE A 43 -2.31 -2.69 -12.11
N LEU A 44 -1.26 -2.56 -11.30
CA LEU A 44 -0.16 -3.52 -11.29
C LEU A 44 -0.37 -4.53 -10.17
N VAL A 45 -0.45 -5.82 -10.52
CA VAL A 45 -0.64 -6.90 -9.54
C VAL A 45 0.63 -7.72 -9.41
N ILE A 46 1.17 -7.85 -8.19
CA ILE A 46 2.32 -8.70 -7.89
C ILE A 46 1.85 -10.00 -7.25
N LEU A 47 2.00 -11.11 -7.98
CA LEU A 47 1.59 -12.44 -7.56
C LEU A 47 2.78 -13.27 -7.03
N GLY A 48 2.49 -14.26 -6.18
CA GLY A 48 3.49 -15.24 -5.75
C GLY A 48 3.16 -15.94 -4.43
N VAL A 49 4.00 -16.90 -4.04
CA VAL A 49 3.80 -17.73 -2.83
C VAL A 49 3.96 -16.95 -1.52
N ARG A 50 3.35 -17.44 -0.42
CA ARG A 50 3.52 -16.84 0.91
C ARG A 50 5.02 -16.77 1.28
N ARG A 51 5.45 -15.64 1.84
CA ARG A 51 6.86 -15.34 2.18
C ARG A 51 7.84 -15.12 1.02
N SER A 52 7.37 -14.93 -0.22
CA SER A 52 8.25 -14.54 -1.33
C SER A 52 8.75 -13.08 -1.28
N GLY A 53 8.28 -12.29 -0.30
CA GLY A 53 8.72 -10.90 -0.09
C GLY A 53 8.04 -9.87 -0.98
N LYS A 54 6.78 -10.10 -1.41
CA LYS A 54 6.05 -9.21 -2.32
C LYS A 54 5.71 -7.85 -1.70
N SER A 55 5.30 -7.81 -0.44
CA SER A 55 5.05 -6.55 0.28
C SER A 55 6.35 -5.73 0.40
N THR A 56 7.45 -6.40 0.76
CA THR A 56 8.80 -5.80 0.78
C THR A 56 9.19 -5.27 -0.60
N LEU A 57 8.93 -6.03 -1.66
CA LEU A 57 9.22 -5.64 -3.03
C LEU A 57 8.46 -4.37 -3.43
N TRP A 58 7.17 -4.27 -3.08
CA TRP A 58 6.37 -3.07 -3.35
C TRP A 58 6.93 -1.82 -2.69
N VAL A 59 7.24 -1.92 -1.39
CA VAL A 59 7.80 -0.81 -0.62
C VAL A 59 9.17 -0.40 -1.17
N LEU A 60 9.97 -1.34 -1.68
CA LEU A 60 11.24 -1.05 -2.34
C LEU A 60 11.07 -0.40 -3.72
N LEU A 61 10.08 -0.82 -4.50
CA LEU A 61 9.79 -0.27 -5.82
C LEU A 61 9.38 1.20 -5.74
N LEU A 62 8.61 1.57 -4.72
CA LEU A 62 8.10 2.93 -4.52
C LEU A 62 9.05 3.81 -3.68
N LYS A 63 10.26 3.32 -3.40
CA LYS A 63 11.26 4.09 -2.65
C LYS A 63 11.62 5.37 -3.41
N GLY A 64 11.34 6.52 -2.78
CA GLY A 64 11.60 7.84 -3.36
C GLY A 64 10.41 8.45 -4.09
N GLU A 65 9.31 7.70 -4.23
CA GLU A 65 8.04 8.18 -4.78
C GLU A 65 7.05 8.54 -3.66
N GLU A 66 6.07 9.39 -3.97
CA GLU A 66 4.95 9.66 -3.07
C GLU A 66 3.85 8.61 -3.29
N PHE A 67 3.55 7.81 -2.27
CA PHE A 67 2.50 6.78 -2.33
C PHE A 67 1.81 6.58 -0.98
N ALA A 68 0.58 6.08 -1.04
CA ALA A 68 -0.15 5.61 0.12
C ALA A 68 0.01 4.09 0.27
N TYR A 69 0.40 3.62 1.45
CA TYR A 69 0.50 2.20 1.78
C TYR A 69 -0.62 1.78 2.73
N VAL A 70 -1.36 0.74 2.38
CA VAL A 70 -2.37 0.14 3.26
C VAL A 70 -2.30 -1.38 3.22
N ASN A 71 -2.12 -1.98 4.39
CA ASN A 71 -2.16 -3.42 4.57
C ASN A 71 -3.53 -3.88 5.09
N PHE A 72 -4.40 -4.38 4.21
CA PHE A 72 -5.74 -4.87 4.59
C PHE A 72 -5.73 -6.25 5.26
N ASP A 73 -4.59 -6.97 5.23
CA ASP A 73 -4.46 -8.24 5.98
C ASP A 73 -4.27 -8.02 7.49
N ASP A 74 -3.99 -6.78 7.91
CA ASP A 74 -3.89 -6.36 9.31
C ASP A 74 -5.16 -6.78 10.08
N GLU A 75 -4.97 -7.50 11.19
CA GLU A 75 -6.07 -8.07 11.97
C GLU A 75 -7.07 -7.00 12.45
N ARG A 76 -6.58 -5.77 12.66
CA ARG A 76 -7.39 -4.63 13.09
C ARG A 76 -8.33 -4.13 11.99
N LEU A 77 -7.97 -4.34 10.72
CA LEU A 77 -8.75 -3.93 9.55
C LEU A 77 -9.65 -5.04 8.99
N ARG A 78 -9.51 -6.29 9.46
CA ARG A 78 -10.32 -7.42 8.97
C ARG A 78 -11.83 -7.30 9.19
N LYS A 79 -12.25 -6.42 10.11
CA LYS A 79 -13.66 -6.19 10.44
C LYS A 79 -14.24 -4.93 9.78
N LEU A 80 -13.50 -4.32 8.84
CA LEU A 80 -14.00 -3.19 8.07
C LEU A 80 -15.29 -3.58 7.34
N THR A 81 -16.31 -2.74 7.46
CA THR A 81 -17.51 -2.82 6.63
C THR A 81 -17.41 -1.87 5.45
N ILE A 82 -18.41 -1.91 4.54
CA ILE A 82 -18.46 -1.01 3.38
C ILE A 82 -18.53 0.44 3.84
N GLU A 83 -19.26 0.71 4.92
CA GLU A 83 -19.43 2.05 5.49
C GLU A 83 -18.11 2.61 6.04
N ASP A 84 -17.23 1.73 6.53
CA ASP A 84 -15.92 2.10 7.06
C ASP A 84 -14.92 2.52 5.97
N LEU A 85 -15.15 2.15 4.71
CA LEU A 85 -14.26 2.49 3.59
C LEU A 85 -14.12 4.01 3.39
N SER A 86 -15.19 4.76 3.68
CA SER A 86 -15.16 6.23 3.68
C SER A 86 -14.14 6.77 4.71
N GLY A 87 -14.06 6.13 5.87
CA GLY A 87 -13.08 6.47 6.91
C GLY A 87 -11.65 6.05 6.55
N VAL A 88 -11.48 4.97 5.80
CA VAL A 88 -10.17 4.56 5.24
C VAL A 88 -9.69 5.59 4.23
N GLU A 89 -10.54 5.98 3.29
CA GLU A 89 -10.25 7.02 2.31
C GLU A 89 -9.87 8.35 2.98
N GLU A 90 -10.71 8.82 3.91
CA GLU A 90 -10.41 10.02 4.70
C GLU A 90 -9.07 9.90 5.45
N GLY A 91 -8.79 8.72 6.00
CA GLY A 91 -7.55 8.43 6.69
C GLY A 91 -6.33 8.51 5.77
N ILE A 92 -6.43 7.96 4.57
CA ILE A 92 -5.37 8.04 3.55
C ILE A 92 -5.08 9.51 3.24
N TYR A 93 -6.10 10.32 2.90
CA TYR A 93 -5.90 11.74 2.62
C TYR A 93 -5.40 12.54 3.83
N THR A 94 -5.74 12.13 5.05
CA THR A 94 -5.24 12.83 6.25
C THR A 94 -3.75 12.55 6.49
N ILE A 95 -3.32 11.31 6.30
CA ILE A 95 -1.97 10.85 6.70
C ILE A 95 -0.94 11.09 5.61
N TYR A 96 -1.33 10.82 4.37
CA TYR A 96 -0.47 11.02 3.20
C TYR A 96 -0.64 12.43 2.61
N GLY A 97 -1.58 13.22 3.16
CA GLY A 97 -1.91 14.58 2.72
C GLY A 97 -2.91 14.58 1.57
N ASN A 98 -3.09 15.75 0.96
CA ASN A 98 -3.56 15.80 -0.42
C ASN A 98 -2.30 15.52 -1.24
N PRO A 99 -2.01 14.28 -1.69
CA PRO A 99 -1.22 14.20 -2.91
C PRO A 99 -2.00 15.10 -3.85
N ILE A 100 -1.40 16.19 -4.33
CA ILE A 100 -2.14 17.17 -5.14
C ILE A 100 -2.91 16.36 -6.16
N LEU A 101 -4.22 16.55 -6.29
CA LEU A 101 -5.02 16.04 -7.41
C LEU A 101 -4.84 17.03 -8.57
N PRO A 102 -3.77 16.96 -9.42
CA PRO A 102 -3.97 17.35 -10.79
C PRO A 102 -4.98 16.37 -11.39
N GLU A 103 -5.58 16.70 -12.53
CA GLU A 103 -6.38 15.78 -13.38
C GLU A 103 -5.71 14.40 -13.65
N ILE A 104 -4.46 14.24 -13.22
CA ILE A 104 -3.56 13.09 -13.35
C ILE A 104 -3.52 12.21 -12.08
N LEU A 105 -4.18 12.57 -10.95
CA LEU A 105 -4.27 11.73 -9.74
C LEU A 105 -5.25 10.55 -9.86
N ARG A 106 -4.98 9.78 -10.90
CA ARG A 106 -5.23 8.36 -11.01
C ARG A 106 -4.02 7.60 -10.40
N GLY A 107 -3.47 8.11 -9.29
CA GLY A 107 -2.22 7.64 -8.69
C GLY A 107 -2.44 6.59 -7.61
N ASN A 108 -2.38 5.32 -8.03
CA ASN A 108 -2.17 4.07 -7.28
C ASN A 108 -2.42 4.12 -5.75
N ILE A 109 -3.64 3.76 -5.35
CA ILE A 109 -3.93 3.43 -3.96
C ILE A 109 -3.48 1.98 -3.73
N THR A 110 -2.33 1.79 -3.10
CA THR A 110 -1.77 0.45 -2.87
C THR A 110 -2.59 -0.32 -1.81
N PHE A 111 -3.62 -1.03 -2.25
CA PHE A 111 -4.31 -2.08 -1.47
C PHE A 111 -3.41 -3.32 -1.32
N SER A 112 -3.62 -4.15 -0.31
CA SER A 112 -2.86 -5.38 -0.16
C SER A 112 -3.78 -6.38 0.53
N GLY A 113 -4.21 -7.43 -0.18
CA GLY A 113 -5.15 -8.41 0.36
C GLY A 113 -4.92 -9.82 -0.15
N THR A 114 -4.90 -10.78 0.77
CA THR A 114 -4.67 -12.22 0.53
C THR A 114 -5.92 -12.93 -0.01
N LEU A 115 -5.82 -13.63 -1.15
CA LEU A 115 -6.79 -14.68 -1.54
C LEU A 115 -6.32 -16.06 -1.09
N SER A 116 -7.25 -16.94 -0.72
CA SER A 116 -7.01 -18.24 -0.10
C SER A 116 -5.98 -19.11 -0.84
N GLY A 117 -4.99 -19.62 -0.09
CA GLY A 117 -3.98 -20.60 -0.55
C GLY A 117 -2.83 -20.04 -1.40
N TYR A 118 -3.06 -18.99 -2.17
CA TYR A 118 -2.06 -18.28 -2.97
C TYR A 118 -2.12 -16.80 -2.59
N GLY A 119 -1.16 -16.33 -1.78
CA GLY A 119 -1.14 -14.95 -1.30
C GLY A 119 -1.05 -13.95 -2.45
N CYS A 120 -2.20 -13.52 -2.96
CA CYS A 120 -2.36 -12.35 -3.82
C CYS A 120 -2.12 -11.10 -2.96
N TYR A 121 -1.57 -10.03 -3.53
CA TYR A 121 -1.58 -8.70 -2.92
C TYR A 121 -2.05 -7.76 -4.02
N ILE A 122 -3.34 -7.44 -4.01
CA ILE A 122 -3.98 -6.53 -4.97
C ILE A 122 -3.83 -5.12 -4.44
N VAL A 123 -3.09 -4.31 -5.20
CA VAL A 123 -2.80 -2.88 -5.04
C VAL A 123 -3.55 -2.15 -6.16
N LEU A 124 -4.52 -1.27 -5.86
CA LEU A 124 -5.33 -0.56 -6.88
C LEU A 124 -4.71 0.77 -7.32
#